data_AF-A0A920M6P7-F1
#
_entry.id   AF-A0A920M6P7-F1
#
_cell.length_a   1.000
_cell.length_b   1.000
_cell.length_c   1.000
_cell.angle_alpha   90.00
_cell.angle_beta   90.00
_cell.angle_gamma   90.00
#
_symmetry.space_group_name_H-M   'P 1'
#
loop_
_entity.id
_entity.type
_entity.pdbx_description
1 polymer ?
#
loop_
_entity_poly.entity_id
_entity_poly.type
_entity_poly.pdbx_seq_one_letter_code
_entity_poly.pdbx_strand_id
1 'polypeptide(L)' 'MKYDFDKIIDRQNTINKKRLKYDDPEVIPMWIADMDFSCPEEILTL' A
#
# COMPACT_ATOMS: atom_id res chain seq x y z
N MET A 1 -19.22 -1.15 6.56
CA MET A 1 -19.21 -0.35 5.32
C MET A 1 -19.01 -1.26 4.11
N LYS A 2 -19.21 -0.77 2.88
CA LYS A 2 -18.99 -1.56 1.64
C LYS A 2 -17.51 -1.92 1.43
N TYR A 3 -16.59 -1.09 1.91
CA TYR A 3 -15.14 -1.30 1.82
C TYR A 3 -14.52 -1.38 3.21
N ASP A 4 -13.48 -2.19 3.35
CA ASP A 4 -12.70 -2.34 4.57
C ASP A 4 -11.37 -1.59 4.43
N PHE A 5 -11.37 -0.32 4.87
CA PHE A 5 -10.16 0.51 4.91
C PHE A 5 -9.33 0.27 6.18
N ASP A 6 -9.84 -0.48 7.15
CA ASP A 6 -9.10 -0.82 8.38
C ASP A 6 -8.22 -2.06 8.19
N LYS A 7 -8.45 -2.82 7.11
CA LYS A 7 -7.63 -3.97 6.71
C LYS A 7 -6.18 -3.56 6.46
N ILE A 8 -5.27 -4.12 7.25
CA ILE A 8 -3.83 -4.02 7.03
C ILE A 8 -3.43 -4.92 5.85
N ILE A 9 -2.76 -4.35 4.85
CA ILE A 9 -2.28 -5.05 3.67
C ILE A 9 -0.75 -5.05 3.66
N ASP A 10 -0.13 -6.23 3.65
CA ASP A 10 1.33 -6.34 3.49
C ASP A 10 1.73 -6.09 2.02
N ARG A 11 2.53 -5.04 1.81
CA ARG A 11 3.02 -4.61 0.49
C ARG A 11 4.51 -4.91 0.28
N GLN A 12 5.17 -5.64 1.18
CA GLN A 12 6.62 -5.88 1.11
C GLN A 12 7.07 -6.65 -0.14
N ASN A 13 6.25 -7.61 -0.61
CA ASN A 13 6.56 -8.40 -1.81
C ASN A 13 6.02 -7.79 -3.12
N THR A 14 5.79 -6.49 -3.13
CA THR A 14 5.31 -5.75 -4.31
C THR A 14 6.35 -4.71 -4.75
N ILE A 15 6.21 -4.14 -5.94
CA ILE A 15 7.04 -3.02 -6.40
C ILE A 15 6.60 -1.75 -5.65
N ASN A 16 6.89 -1.69 -4.36
CA ASN A 16 6.47 -0.62 -3.47
C ASN A 16 7.50 0.51 -3.43
N LYS A 17 7.35 1.48 -4.34
CA LYS A 17 8.23 2.66 -4.40
C LYS A 17 8.24 3.47 -3.11
N LYS A 18 7.18 3.41 -2.31
CA LYS A 18 7.15 4.05 -0.98
C LYS A 18 8.22 3.53 -0.05
N ARG A 19 8.83 2.37 -0.26
CA ARG A 19 9.91 1.89 0.61
C ARG A 19 11.31 2.19 0.09
N LEU A 20 11.45 2.68 -1.13
CA LEU A 20 12.76 2.86 -1.79
C LEU A 20 13.52 4.14 -1.38
N LYS A 21 12.98 4.97 -0.48
CA LYS A 21 13.64 6.22 -0.06
C LYS A 21 14.65 6.01 1.06
N TYR A 22 14.42 5.01 1.92
CA TYR A 22 15.26 4.70 3.07
C TYR A 22 15.44 3.20 3.17
N ASP A 23 16.68 2.76 3.41
CA ASP A 23 17.01 1.33 3.58
C ASP A 23 16.75 0.82 5.01
N ASP A 24 16.44 1.73 5.94
CA ASP A 24 16.11 1.41 7.33
C ASP A 24 14.73 0.74 7.44
N PRO A 25 14.63 -0.51 7.92
CA PRO A 25 13.37 -1.25 8.02
C PRO A 25 12.39 -0.65 9.05
N GLU A 26 12.87 0.13 10.01
CA GLU A 26 12.06 0.75 11.07
C GLU A 26 11.34 2.02 10.59
N VAL A 27 11.69 2.53 9.41
CA VAL A 27 11.04 3.71 8.83
C VAL A 27 9.64 3.37 8.33
N ILE A 28 8.64 4.11 8.85
CA ILE A 28 7.26 4.05 8.37
C ILE A 28 7.11 4.98 7.15
N PRO A 29 6.80 4.45 5.96
CA PRO A 29 6.76 5.26 4.75
C PRO A 29 5.47 6.06 4.61
N MET A 30 5.59 7.40 4.64
CA MET A 30 4.45 8.33 4.56
C MET A 30 4.61 9.45 3.52
N TRP A 31 5.58 9.34 2.59
CA TRP A 31 5.96 10.47 1.71
C TRP A 31 5.45 10.41 0.28
N ILE A 32 5.29 9.23 -0.34
CA ILE A 32 4.73 9.16 -1.71
C ILE A 32 3.22 9.24 -1.62
N ALA A 33 2.62 10.05 -2.50
CA ALA A 33 1.18 10.17 -2.68
C ALA A 33 0.55 8.94 -3.38
N ASP A 34 0.84 7.73 -2.88
CA ASP A 34 0.08 6.51 -3.15
C ASP A 34 -0.64 6.06 -1.87
N MET A 35 -1.44 4.99 -1.93
CA MET A 35 -2.24 4.51 -0.80
C MET A 35 -1.85 3.09 -0.38
N ASP A 36 -2.07 2.77 0.89
CA ASP A 36 -1.89 1.42 1.45
C ASP A 36 -3.22 0.64 1.55
N PHE A 37 -4.16 0.98 0.66
CA PHE A 37 -5.47 0.33 0.52
C PHE A 37 -5.55 -0.49 -0.77
N SER A 38 -6.46 -1.47 -0.81
CA SER A 38 -6.74 -2.22 -2.04
C SER A 38 -7.37 -1.31 -3.10
N CYS A 39 -7.07 -1.60 -4.36
CA CYS A 39 -7.79 -1.02 -5.49
C CYS A 39 -9.28 -1.43 -5.44
N PRO A 40 -10.22 -0.65 -6.01
CA PRO A 40 -11.60 -1.09 -6.17
C PRO A 40 -11.69 -2.41 -6.94
N GLU A 41 -12.68 -3.23 -6.61
CA GLU A 41 -12.89 -4.54 -7.22
C GLU A 41 -13.06 -4.44 -8.73
N GLU A 42 -13.76 -3.40 -9.18
CA GLU A 42 -14.02 -3.11 -10.59
C GLU A 42 -12.72 -2.88 -11.41
N ILE A 43 -11.60 -2.58 -10.76
CA ILE A 43 -10.28 -2.46 -11.41
C ILE A 43 -9.54 -3.81 -11.43
N LEU A 44 -9.79 -4.68 -10.46
CA LEU A 44 -9.08 -5.96 -10.31
C LEU A 44 -9.65 -7.07 -11.20
N THR A 45 -10.92 -6.97 -11.61
CA THR A 45 -11.63 -8.00 -12.37
C THR A 45 -11.66 -7.76 -13.89
N LEU A 46 -10.87 -6.81 -14.40
CA LEU A 46 -10.63 -6.59 -15.83
C LEU A 46 -9.59 -7.58 -16.37
#